data_AF-A0A2E7LTQ9-F1
#
_entry.id   AF-A0A2E7LTQ9-F1
#
_cell.length_a   1.000
_cell.length_b   1.000
_cell.length_c   1.000
_cell.angle_alpha   90.00
_cell.angle_beta   90.00
_cell.angle_gamma   90.00
#
_symmetry.space_group_name_H-M   'P 1'
#
loop_
_entity.id
_entity.type
_entity.pdbx_description
1 polymer ?
#
loop_
_entity_poly.entity_id
_entity_poly.type
_entity_poly.pdbx_seq_one_letter_code
_entity_poly.pdbx_strand_id
1 'polypeptide(L)' 'MTKKHYKAIQWCINNKIFVSAYPTLKGLKIEIKHNNKVIISDQTYDQNELQNKLWELYLYLYEKYYNGKKTT' A
#
# COMPACT_ATOMS: atom_id res chain seq x y z
N MET A 1 -14.12 -1.87 -0.86
CA MET A 1 -13.32 -2.77 -1.72
C MET A 1 -13.89 -2.83 -3.14
N THR A 2 -13.09 -2.58 -4.18
CA THR A 2 -13.57 -2.53 -5.59
C THR A 2 -12.58 -3.18 -6.56
N LYS A 3 -13.00 -3.44 -7.82
CA LYS A 3 -12.11 -3.94 -8.88
C LYS A 3 -10.83 -3.10 -9.06
N LYS A 4 -10.91 -1.77 -8.82
CA LYS A 4 -9.75 -0.88 -8.90
C LYS A 4 -8.69 -1.20 -7.85
N HIS A 5 -9.11 -1.53 -6.62
CA HIS A 5 -8.19 -1.88 -5.53
C HIS A 5 -7.40 -3.16 -5.86
N TYR A 6 -8.09 -4.19 -6.37
CA TYR A 6 -7.42 -5.42 -6.80
C TYR A 6 -6.40 -5.18 -7.92
N LYS A 7 -6.77 -4.36 -8.92
CA LYS A 7 -5.83 -3.97 -9.99
C LYS A 7 -4.62 -3.21 -9.45
N ALA A 8 -4.84 -2.28 -8.51
CA ALA A 8 -3.78 -1.50 -7.89
C ALA A 8 -2.80 -2.40 -7.13
N ILE A 9 -3.30 -3.36 -6.35
CA ILE A 9 -2.48 -4.34 -5.62
C ILE A 9 -1.66 -5.20 -6.56
N GLN A 10 -2.31 -5.77 -7.59
CA GLN A 10 -1.61 -6.59 -8.57
C GLN A 10 -0.49 -5.80 -9.24
N TRP A 11 -0.77 -4.56 -9.65
CA TRP A 11 0.25 -3.69 -10.24
C TRP A 11 1.39 -3.39 -9.25
N CYS A 12 1.09 -3.05 -8.00
CA CYS A 12 2.10 -2.76 -6.98
C CYS A 12 3.00 -3.97 -6.73
N ILE A 13 2.43 -5.17 -6.54
CA ILE A 13 3.18 -6.42 -6.34
C ILE A 13 4.09 -6.71 -7.52
N ASN A 14 3.59 -6.58 -8.76
CA ASN A 14 4.39 -6.78 -9.97
C ASN A 14 5.55 -5.77 -10.09
N ASN A 15 5.42 -4.59 -9.49
CA ASN A 15 6.45 -3.55 -9.46
C ASN A 15 7.25 -3.54 -8.14
N LYS A 16 7.19 -4.63 -7.35
CA LYS A 16 7.92 -4.80 -6.09
C LYS A 16 7.62 -3.71 -5.05
N ILE A 17 6.38 -3.21 -5.05
CA ILE A 17 5.82 -2.33 -4.04
C ILE A 17 4.90 -3.17 -3.15
N PHE A 18 5.28 -3.34 -1.89
CA PHE A 18 4.52 -4.12 -0.91
C PHE A 18 4.09 -3.21 0.23
N VAL A 19 2.79 -3.23 0.52
CA VAL A 19 2.18 -2.55 1.67
C VAL A 19 1.60 -3.63 2.59
N SER A 20 2.04 -3.64 3.85
CA SER A 20 1.73 -4.71 4.80
C SER A 20 1.52 -4.19 6.22
N ALA A 21 0.90 -5.04 7.04
CA ALA A 21 0.85 -4.85 8.49
C ALA A 21 2.24 -5.07 9.10
N TYR A 22 2.64 -4.18 10.00
CA TYR A 22 3.83 -4.31 10.84
C TYR A 22 3.42 -4.36 12.31
N PRO A 23 3.41 -5.54 12.94
CA PRO A 23 3.00 -5.68 14.33
C PRO A 23 4.04 -5.07 15.28
N THR A 24 3.55 -4.38 16.30
CA THR A 24 4.36 -3.83 17.40
C THR A 24 3.72 -4.13 18.75
N LEU A 25 4.46 -3.94 19.84
CA LEU A 25 3.91 -4.07 21.20
C LEU A 25 2.75 -3.12 21.49
N LYS A 26 2.61 -2.02 20.73
CA LYS A 26 1.60 -0.97 20.93
C LYS A 26 0.45 -1.02 19.92
N GLY A 27 0.41 -2.02 19.04
CA GLY A 27 -0.58 -2.14 17.96
C GLY A 27 0.05 -2.35 16.59
N LEU A 28 -0.72 -2.13 15.53
CA LEU A 28 -0.30 -2.39 14.15
C LEU A 28 0.14 -1.10 13.46
N LYS A 29 1.28 -1.13 12.78
CA LYS A 29 1.75 -0.05 11.89
C LYS A 29 1.64 -0.50 10.44
N ILE A 30 1.81 0.43 9.51
CA ILE A 30 1.90 0.13 8.08
C ILE A 30 3.37 0.12 7.68
N GLU A 31 3.79 -0.93 6.99
CA GLU A 31 5.09 -1.02 6.34
C GLU A 31 4.91 -0.89 4.83
N ILE A 32 5.75 -0.07 4.18
CA ILE A 32 5.87 0.02 2.73
C ILE A 32 7.29 -0.38 2.34
N LYS A 33 7.41 -1.44 1.53
CA LYS A 33 8.66 -1.88 0.93
C LYS A 33 8.66 -1.57 -0.56
N HIS A 34 9.67 -0.84 -1.03
CA HIS A 34 9.86 -0.51 -2.44
C HIS A 34 11.35 -0.27 -2.74
N ASN A 35 11.92 -1.01 -3.70
CA ASN A 35 13.32 -0.85 -4.17
C ASN A 35 14.34 -0.74 -3.03
N ASN A 36 14.39 -1.75 -2.16
CA ASN A 36 15.26 -1.85 -0.97
C ASN A 36 15.03 -0.78 0.11
N LYS A 37 14.06 0.12 -0.05
CA LYS A 37 13.64 1.05 0.99
C LYS A 37 12.48 0.45 1.76
N VAL A 38 12.53 0.60 3.08
CA VAL A 38 11.45 0.25 4.00
C VAL A 38 11.03 1.51 4.72
N ILE A 39 9.74 1.82 4.68
CA ILE A 39 9.14 2.94 5.41
C ILE A 39 8.10 2.34 6.34
N ILE A 40 8.14 2.72 7.63
CA ILE A 40 7.17 2.29 8.63
C ILE A 40 6.40 3.54 9.08
N SER A 41 5.07 3.46 9.18
CA SER A 41 4.26 4.58 9.65
C SER A 41 4.54 4.93 11.11
N ASP A 42 4.47 6.22 11.46
CA ASP A 42 4.59 6.63 12.86
C ASP A 42 3.34 6.27 13.66
N GLN A 43 2.17 6.34 13.02
CA GLN A 43 0.87 6.01 13.58
C GLN A 43 0.66 4.50 13.75
N THR A 44 -0.06 4.14 14.82
CA THR A 44 -0.59 2.80 15.09
C THR A 44 -2.09 2.76 14.79
N TYR A 45 -2.57 1.60 14.39
CA TYR A 45 -3.95 1.34 13.97
C TYR A 45 -4.47 0.08 14.65
N ASP A 46 -5.79 0.01 14.80
CA ASP A 46 -6.45 -1.27 15.04
C ASP A 46 -6.49 -2.11 13.75
N GLN A 47 -6.95 -3.36 13.87
CA GLN A 47 -6.97 -4.29 12.75
C GLN A 47 -7.88 -3.83 11.60
N ASN A 48 -9.06 -3.30 11.89
CA ASN A 48 -10.04 -2.92 10.85
C ASN A 48 -9.59 -1.65 10.14
N GLU A 49 -9.11 -0.65 10.88
CA GLU A 49 -8.53 0.58 10.35
C GLU A 49 -7.32 0.28 9.47
N LEU A 50 -6.42 -0.58 9.95
CA LEU A 50 -5.24 -0.96 9.20
C LEU A 50 -5.62 -1.58 7.86
N GLN A 51 -6.53 -2.56 7.86
CA GLN A 51 -6.91 -3.24 6.64
C GLN A 51 -7.43 -2.26 5.59
N ASN A 52 -8.35 -1.36 5.97
CA ASN A 52 -8.84 -0.32 5.06
C ASN A 52 -7.71 0.55 4.51
N LYS A 53 -6.79 1.00 5.37
CA LYS A 53 -5.64 1.80 4.95
C LYS A 53 -4.68 1.07 4.02
N LEU A 54 -4.47 -0.24 4.17
CA LEU A 54 -3.63 -1.01 3.24
C LEU A 54 -4.20 -0.91 1.82
N TRP A 55 -5.52 -1.13 1.66
CA TRP A 55 -6.19 -1.05 0.36
C TRP A 55 -6.12 0.35 -0.25
N GLU A 56 -6.39 1.38 0.55
CA GLU A 56 -6.31 2.78 0.11
C GLU A 56 -4.89 3.17 -0.31
N LEU A 57 -3.89 2.72 0.44
CA LEU A 57 -2.50 3.05 0.15
C LEU A 57 -2.00 2.36 -1.11
N TYR A 58 -2.40 1.11 -1.35
CA TYR A 58 -2.14 0.46 -2.64
C TYR A 58 -2.77 1.22 -3.80
N LEU A 59 -4.01 1.69 -3.65
CA LEU A 59 -4.68 2.49 -4.68
C LEU A 59 -3.95 3.82 -4.91
N TYR A 60 -3.60 4.54 -3.85
CA TYR A 60 -2.84 5.79 -3.92
C TYR A 60 -1.48 5.61 -4.61
N LEU A 61 -0.72 4.58 -4.24
CA LEU A 61 0.59 4.31 -4.83
C LEU A 61 0.47 3.92 -6.30
N TYR A 62 -0.53 3.12 -6.66
CA TYR A 62 -0.85 2.84 -8.04
C TYR A 62 -1.16 4.13 -8.79
N GLU A 63 -2.10 4.95 -8.34
CA GLU A 63 -2.46 6.21 -9.03
C GLU A 63 -1.29 7.19 -9.13
N LYS A 64 -0.40 7.23 -8.13
CA LYS A 64 0.78 8.09 -8.09
C LYS A 64 1.87 7.68 -9.07
N TYR A 65 2.14 6.38 -9.20
CA TYR A 65 3.29 5.87 -9.99
C TYR A 65 2.88 5.25 -11.32
N TYR A 66 1.61 4.91 -11.49
CA TYR A 66 1.07 4.46 -12.76
C TYR A 66 0.98 5.65 -13.72
N ASN A 67 2.10 5.96 -14.37
CA ASN A 67 2.14 6.73 -15.60
C ASN A 67 1.56 5.88 -16.73
N GLY A 68 0.25 5.56 -16.64
CA GLY A 68 -0.48 5.14 -17.81
C GLY A 68 -0.27 6.23 -18.85
N LYS A 69 0.58 5.95 -19.85
CA LYS A 69 0.78 6.82 -21.00
C LYS A 69 -0.63 7.24 -21.45
N LYS A 70 -0.99 8.50 -21.21
CA LYS A 70 -1.81 9.21 -22.19
C LYS A 70 -0.85 9.36 -23.37
N THR A 71 -0.75 8.31 -24.20
CA THR A 71 -0.36 8.52 -25.58
C THR A 71 -1.31 9.58 -26.11
N THR A 72 -0.69 10.65 -26.57
CA THR A 72 -1.20 11.78 -27.34
C THR A 72 -2.49 11.50 -28.11
#